data_AF-A0A969YNE0-F1
#
_entry.id   AF-A0A969YNE0-F1
#
_cell.length_a   1.000
_cell.length_b   1.000
_cell.length_c   1.000
_cell.angle_alpha   90.00
_cell.angle_beta   90.00
_cell.angle_gamma   90.00
#
_symmetry.space_group_name_H-M   'P 1'
#
loop_
_entity.id
_entity.type
_entity.pdbx_description
1 polymer ?
#
loop_
_entity_poly.entity_id
_entity_poly.type
_entity_poly.pdbx_seq_one_letter_code
_entity_poly.pdbx_strand_id
1 'polypeptide(L)'
;MSGKGHAPMRTCIVCRGKKVKESLVRIVVDPVTKLVVEDMRKCAPGRGAYVCPECLPRMRFDKRLQRAFRDSVKGLSENMPPTLSAC
;
A
#
# COMPACT_ATOMS: atom_id res chain seq x y z
N MET A 1 20.12 -24.63 -9.24
CA MET A 1 20.54 -23.26 -8.90
C MET A 1 19.64 -22.74 -7.79
N SER A 2 19.96 -23.10 -6.55
CA SER A 2 19.12 -22.83 -5.36
C SER A 2 19.44 -21.42 -4.84
N GLY A 3 18.84 -20.41 -5.47
CA GLY A 3 18.89 -19.04 -4.94
C GLY A 3 18.16 -19.03 -3.60
N LYS A 4 18.92 -19.00 -2.50
CA LYS A 4 18.40 -18.91 -1.13
C LYS A 4 17.34 -17.81 -1.08
N GLY A 5 16.08 -18.22 -0.92
CA GLY A 5 14.92 -17.36 -0.92
C GLY A 5 14.95 -16.42 0.28
N HIS A 6 15.69 -15.30 0.16
CA HIS A 6 15.48 -14.17 1.03
C HIS A 6 14.11 -13.60 0.69
N ALA A 7 13.08 -14.09 1.39
CA ALA A 7 11.76 -13.48 1.37
C ALA A 7 11.95 -12.02 1.79
N PRO A 8 11.70 -11.04 0.89
CA PRO A 8 11.98 -9.66 1.19
C PRO A 8 11.08 -9.20 2.33
N MET A 9 11.68 -8.85 3.47
CA MET A 9 10.93 -8.28 4.58
C MET A 9 10.67 -6.80 4.29
N ARG A 10 9.44 -6.37 4.55
CA ARG A 10 9.02 -4.96 4.44
C ARG A 10 8.39 -4.52 5.74
N THR A 11 8.47 -3.22 6.00
CA THR A 11 7.92 -2.63 7.22
C THR A 11 6.54 -2.06 6.92
N CYS A 12 5.55 -2.43 7.72
CA CYS A 12 4.24 -1.82 7.65
C CYS A 12 4.32 -0.36 8.10
N ILE A 13 3.73 0.55 7.33
CA ILE A 13 3.70 1.97 7.67
C ILE A 13 2.91 2.29 8.96
N VAL A 14 1.85 1.52 9.24
CA VAL A 14 0.94 1.74 10.37
C VAL A 14 1.54 1.20 11.66
N CYS A 15 1.78 -0.11 11.75
CA CYS A 15 2.29 -0.75 12.97
C CYS A 15 3.83 -0.73 13.09
N ARG A 16 4.56 -0.32 12.03
CA ARG A 16 6.03 -0.39 11.95
C ARG A 16 6.62 -1.79 12.16
N GLY A 17 5.80 -2.84 12.13
CA GLY A 17 6.24 -4.23 12.18
C GLY A 17 6.88 -4.66 10.86
N LYS A 18 7.99 -5.40 10.93
CA LYS A 18 8.60 -6.08 9.78
C LYS A 18 7.79 -7.35 9.49
N LYS A 19 7.27 -7.48 8.28
CA LYS A 19 6.58 -8.68 7.80
C LYS A 19 7.12 -9.09 6.43
N VAL A 20 6.83 -10.33 6.06
CA VAL A 20 7.18 -10.85 4.73
C VAL A 20 6.40 -10.11 3.65
N LYS A 21 7.04 -9.78 2.52
CA LYS A 21 6.41 -9.04 1.42
C LYS A 21 5.15 -9.73 0.91
N GLU A 22 5.08 -11.07 0.94
CA GLU A 22 3.92 -11.83 0.48
C GLU A 22 2.68 -11.60 1.37
N SER A 23 2.88 -11.30 2.66
CA SER A 23 1.81 -11.02 3.62
C SER A 23 1.36 -9.55 3.65
N LEU A 24 2.07 -8.68 2.92
CA LEU A 24 1.85 -7.25 2.94
C LEU A 24 1.15 -6.80 1.66
N VAL A 25 0.13 -5.97 1.83
CA VAL A 25 -0.60 -5.35 0.74
C VAL A 25 0.17 -4.10 0.32
N ARG A 26 0.50 -4.01 -0.98
CA ARG A 26 1.04 -2.78 -1.57
C ARG A 26 -0.14 -1.89 -1.95
N ILE A 27 -0.12 -0.69 -1.40
CA ILE A 27 -1.06 0.37 -1.74
C ILE A 27 -0.31 1.48 -2.48
N VAL A 28 -0.95 2.08 -3.47
CA VAL A 28 -0.40 3.19 -4.26
C VAL A 28 -1.41 4.33 -4.23
N VAL A 29 -0.93 5.57 -4.27
CA VAL A 29 -1.82 6.73 -4.46
C VAL A 29 -1.94 7.03 -5.93
N ASP A 30 -3.16 7.00 -6.41
CA ASP A 30 -3.48 7.38 -7.77
C ASP A 30 -3.23 8.88 -7.97
N PRO A 31 -2.46 9.28 -9.01
CA PRO A 31 -2.09 10.67 -9.20
C PRO A 31 -3.26 11.56 -9.62
N VAL A 32 -4.32 10.99 -10.22
CA VAL A 32 -5.49 11.71 -10.76
C VAL A 32 -6.52 11.93 -9.65
N THR A 33 -6.96 10.84 -9.03
CA THR A 33 -8.01 10.85 -8.01
C THR A 33 -7.50 11.16 -6.62
N LYS A 34 -6.17 11.08 -6.39
CA LYS A 34 -5.56 11.23 -5.07
C LYS A 34 -6.11 10.24 -4.03
N LEU A 35 -6.61 9.11 -4.51
CA LEU A 35 -7.14 8.02 -3.70
C LEU A 35 -6.09 6.93 -3.53
N VAL A 36 -6.16 6.24 -2.39
CA VAL A 36 -5.32 5.07 -2.15
C VAL A 36 -5.99 3.86 -2.79
N VAL A 37 -5.26 3.18 -3.65
CA VAL A 37 -5.68 1.97 -4.36
C VAL A 37 -4.73 0.81 -4.07
N GLU A 38 -5.26 -0.42 -4.08
CA GLU A 38 -4.47 -1.63 -3.90
C GLU A 38 -3.80 -2.03 -5.23
N ASP A 39 -2.47 -2.11 -5.22
CA ASP A 39 -1.67 -2.52 -6.37
C ASP A 39 -1.22 -3.98 -6.21
N MET A 40 -2.14 -4.90 -6.50
CA MET A 40 -1.85 -6.34 -6.47
C MET A 40 -0.87 -6.74 -7.59
N ARG A 41 -0.93 -6.09 -8.76
CA ARG A 41 -0.05 -6.40 -9.90
C ARG A 41 1.36 -5.82 -9.77
N LYS A 42 1.63 -4.98 -8.76
CA LYS A 42 2.89 -4.24 -8.56
C LYS A 42 3.27 -3.35 -9.77
N CYS A 43 2.31 -3.04 -10.63
CA CYS A 43 2.52 -2.41 -11.93
C CYS A 43 2.26 -0.89 -11.89
N ALA A 44 1.62 -0.39 -10.82
CA ALA A 44 1.19 0.99 -10.76
C ALA A 44 2.38 1.97 -10.61
N PRO A 45 2.51 2.96 -11.51
CA PRO A 45 3.49 4.03 -11.37
C PRO A 45 3.05 4.99 -10.25
N GLY A 46 3.94 5.21 -9.27
CA GLY A 46 3.66 6.13 -8.17
C GLY A 46 4.36 5.76 -6.87
N ARG A 47 4.15 6.57 -5.83
CA ARG A 47 4.59 6.24 -4.48
C ARG A 47 3.73 5.10 -3.96
N GLY A 48 4.36 3.99 -3.63
CA GLY A 48 3.72 2.85 -2.98
C GLY A 48 4.10 2.75 -1.51
N ALA A 49 3.16 2.37 -0.66
CA ALA A 49 3.39 2.00 0.73
C ALA A 49 2.97 0.54 0.97
N TYR A 50 3.52 -0.08 2.01
CA TYR A 50 3.17 -1.44 2.41
C TYR A 50 2.39 -1.40 3.72
N VAL A 51 1.26 -2.10 3.74
CA VAL A 51 0.36 -2.19 4.90
C VAL A 51 0.02 -3.65 5.14
N CYS A 52 -0.02 -4.07 6.40
CA CYS A 52 -0.51 -5.40 6.76
C CYS A 52 -2.04 -5.42 6.83
N PRO A 53 -2.69 -6.56 6.52
CA PRO A 53 -4.14 -6.67 6.48
C PRO A 53 -4.82 -6.29 7.80
N GLU A 54 -4.19 -6.60 8.94
CA GLU A 54 -4.68 -6.19 10.27
C GLU A 54 -4.70 -4.66 10.49
N CYS A 55 -3.88 -3.91 9.73
CA CYS A 55 -3.78 -2.46 9.82
C CYS A 55 -4.56 -1.73 8.72
N LEU A 56 -5.08 -2.42 7.70
CA LEU A 56 -5.97 -1.84 6.68
C LEU A 56 -7.18 -1.09 7.29
N PRO A 57 -7.91 -1.65 8.28
CA PRO A 57 -9.04 -0.90 8.86
C PRO A 57 -8.58 0.30 9.69
N ARG A 58 -7.39 0.23 10.31
CA ARG A 58 -6.81 1.35 11.10
C ARG A 58 -6.25 2.45 10.20
N MET A 59 -5.74 2.06 9.05
CA MET A 59 -5.15 2.95 8.05
C MET A 59 -6.12 4.03 7.59
N ARG A 60 -7.44 3.77 7.59
CA ARG A 60 -8.48 4.77 7.27
C ARG A 60 -8.39 6.03 8.11
N PHE A 61 -7.96 5.90 9.36
CA PHE A 61 -7.96 6.98 10.33
C PHE A 61 -6.53 7.42 10.72
N ASP A 62 -5.51 6.79 10.16
CA ASP A 62 -4.13 7.01 10.59
C ASP A 62 -3.47 8.18 9.83
N LYS A 63 -3.14 9.25 10.57
CA LYS A 63 -2.39 10.42 10.05
C LYS A 63 -1.03 10.05 9.47
N ARG A 64 -0.46 8.90 9.84
CA ARG A 64 0.82 8.39 9.29
C ARG A 64 0.72 8.12 7.79
N LEU A 65 -0.46 7.71 7.32
CA LEU A 65 -0.72 7.46 5.92
C LEU A 65 -0.66 8.76 5.11
N GLN A 66 -1.41 9.78 5.55
CA GLN A 66 -1.39 11.12 4.97
C GLN A 66 0.05 11.64 4.90
N ARG A 67 0.83 11.47 5.98
CA ARG A 67 2.22 11.91 6.02
C ARG A 67 3.14 11.18 5.02
N ALA A 68 3.01 9.87 4.85
CA ALA A 68 3.83 9.15 3.86
C ALA A 68 3.47 9.51 2.42
N PHE A 69 2.20 9.84 2.18
CA PHE A 69 1.73 10.32 0.89
C PHE A 69 1.72 11.85 0.78
N ARG A 70 2.41 12.57 1.67
CA ARG A 70 2.54 14.05 1.69
C ARG A 70 1.20 14.78 1.58
N ASP A 71 0.20 14.40 2.37
CA ASP A 71 -1.15 15.00 2.41
C ASP A 71 -1.89 14.99 1.07
N SER A 72 -1.36 14.29 0.07
CA SER A 72 -1.95 14.18 -1.25
C SER A 72 -3.05 13.12 -1.29
N VAL A 73 -3.56 12.68 -0.13
CA VAL A 73 -4.63 11.68 -0.03
C VAL A 73 -5.89 12.40 0.43
N LYS A 74 -6.85 12.58 -0.48
CA LYS A 74 -8.13 13.24 -0.18
C LYS A 74 -9.07 12.37 0.68
N GLY A 75 -8.83 11.06 0.72
CA GLY A 75 -9.58 10.08 1.49
C GLY A 75 -9.35 8.66 0.98
N LEU A 76 -9.84 7.66 1.72
CA LEU A 76 -10.09 6.32 1.18
C LEU A 76 -11.53 6.31 0.68
N SER A 77 -11.72 6.29 -0.63
CA SER A 77 -13.07 6.19 -1.19
C SER A 77 -13.74 4.92 -0.67
N GLU A 78 -15.00 5.04 -0.24
CA GLU A 78 -15.84 3.90 0.15
C GLU A 78 -16.18 2.99 -1.01
N ASN A 79 -15.91 3.43 -2.23
CA ASN A 79 -15.80 2.58 -3.40
C ASN A 79 -14.32 2.46 -3.72
N MET A 80 -13.71 1.34 -3.36
CA MET A 80 -12.47 0.90 -3.95
C MET A 80 -12.85 0.37 -5.35
N PRO A 81 -12.72 1.14 -6.45
CA PRO A 81 -12.72 0.50 -7.75
C PRO A 81 -11.54 -0.48 -7.73
N PRO A 82 -11.78 -1.79 -7.90
CA PRO A 82 -10.70 -2.71 -8.06
C PRO A 82 -9.99 -2.31 -9.35
N THR A 83 -8.67 -2.33 -9.30
CA THR A 83 -7.77 -2.22 -10.47
C THR A 83 -7.49 -0.80 -10.97
N LEU A 84 -6.27 -0.33 -10.68
CA LEU A 84 -5.48 0.30 -11.73
C LEU A 84 -5.22 -0.77 -12.80
N SER A 85 -6.21 -1.05 -13.65
CA SER A 85 -6.05 -1.83 -14.87
C SER A 85 -5.46 -0.95 -15.97
N ALA A 86 -4.32 -0.33 -15.67
CA ALA A 86 -3.49 0.37 -16.64
C ALA A 86 -2.06 -0.17 -16.58
N CYS A 87 -1.98 -1.51 -16.63
CA CYS A 87 -1.15 -2.23 -17.57
C CYS A 87 -2.18 -3.02 -18.41
#